data_AF-A0A248KHE7-F1
#
_entry.id   AF-A0A248KHE7-F1
#
_cell.length_a   1.000
_cell.length_b   1.000
_cell.length_c   1.000
_cell.angle_alpha   90.00
_cell.angle_beta   90.00
_cell.angle_gamma   90.00
#
_symmetry.space_group_name_H-M   'P 1'
#
loop_
_entity.id
_entity.type
_entity.pdbx_description
1 polymer ?
#
loop_
_entity_poly.entity_id
_entity_poly.type
_entity_poly.pdbx_seq_one_letter_code
_entity_poly.pdbx_strand_id
1 'polypeptide(L)'
;MLSSTNICATAAQLAAWITALNGIVIAANDLLFGIKSSLPAVSAVIATIFVVSGLFVGRVGTLLREVGSETPPGSRPYKALSKLMTLAFGLITLVMLSVLYALYDRISQGAAIFG
;
A
#
# COMPACT_ATOMS: atom_id res chain seq x y z
N MET A 1 7.78 25.98 2.78
CA MET A 1 8.54 24.71 2.93
C MET A 1 7.64 23.70 3.62
N LEU A 2 7.23 22.62 2.93
CA LEU A 2 6.58 21.49 3.60
C LEU A 2 7.60 20.84 4.53
N SER A 3 7.29 20.72 5.83
CA SER A 3 8.15 20.03 6.78
C SER A 3 8.37 18.58 6.33
N SER A 4 9.61 18.07 6.40
CA SER A 4 9.95 16.69 5.97
C SER A 4 9.08 15.61 6.64
N THR A 5 8.58 15.90 7.84
CA THR A 5 7.56 15.11 8.56
C THR A 5 6.28 14.91 7.74
N ASN A 6 5.77 15.97 7.11
CA ASN A 6 4.51 15.91 6.36
C ASN A 6 4.66 15.07 5.10
N ILE A 7 5.82 15.14 4.43
CA ILE A 7 6.11 14.40 3.20
C ILE A 7 6.20 12.89 3.47
N CYS A 8 6.84 12.51 4.59
CA CYS A 8 6.95 11.10 4.95
C CYS A 8 5.59 10.52 5.36
N ALA A 9 4.81 11.27 6.13
CA ALA A 9 3.48 10.86 6.56
C ALA A 9 2.51 10.70 5.37
N THR A 10 2.54 11.62 4.39
CA THR A 10 1.73 11.50 3.18
C THR A 10 2.18 10.33 2.30
N ALA A 11 3.49 10.10 2.15
CA ALA A 11 4.02 8.94 1.42
C ALA A 11 3.59 7.62 2.07
N ALA A 12 3.63 7.53 3.41
CA ALA A 12 3.16 6.37 4.15
C ALA A 12 1.66 6.13 3.97
N GLN A 13 0.85 7.19 4.02
CA GLN A 13 -0.59 7.10 3.80
C GLN A 13 -0.91 6.63 2.37
N LEU A 14 -0.26 7.19 1.35
CA LEU A 14 -0.43 6.75 -0.04
C LEU A 14 -0.06 5.28 -0.22
N ALA A 15 1.09 4.85 0.32
CA ALA A 15 1.52 3.46 0.29
C ALA A 15 0.48 2.55 0.98
N ALA A 16 -0.02 2.95 2.16
CA ALA A 16 -1.02 2.20 2.90
C ALA A 16 -2.33 2.04 2.10
N TRP A 17 -2.85 3.12 1.53
CA TRP A 17 -4.09 3.11 0.75
C TRP A 17 -3.97 2.24 -0.50
N ILE A 18 -2.89 2.38 -1.28
CA ILE A 18 -2.69 1.62 -2.52
C ILE A 18 -2.51 0.13 -2.20
N THR A 19 -1.77 -0.20 -1.13
CA THR A 19 -1.61 -1.60 -0.69
C THR A 19 -2.94 -2.20 -0.25
N ALA A 20 -3.74 -1.47 0.55
CA ALA A 20 -5.05 -1.94 0.98
C ALA A 20 -6.02 -2.10 -0.20
N LEU A 21 -6.01 -1.16 -1.16
CA LEU A 21 -6.80 -1.23 -2.39
C LEU A 21 -6.47 -2.47 -3.21
N ASN A 22 -5.20 -2.86 -3.34
CA ASN A 22 -4.83 -4.10 -4.01
C ASN A 22 -5.49 -5.32 -3.35
N GLY A 23 -5.45 -5.40 -2.03
CA GLY A 23 -6.10 -6.49 -1.29
C GLY A 23 -7.61 -6.52 -1.51
N ILE A 24 -8.26 -5.35 -1.46
CA ILE A 24 -9.71 -5.22 -1.69
C ILE A 24 -10.09 -5.63 -3.12
N VAL A 25 -9.33 -5.19 -4.12
CA VAL A 25 -9.58 -5.54 -5.53
C VAL A 25 -9.48 -7.05 -5.75
N ILE A 26 -8.48 -7.71 -5.16
CA ILE A 26 -8.35 -9.18 -5.24
C ILE A 26 -9.55 -9.86 -4.58
N ALA A 27 -9.90 -9.45 -3.35
CA ALA A 27 -11.03 -10.04 -2.63
C ALA A 27 -12.36 -9.84 -3.36
N ALA A 28 -12.60 -8.64 -3.92
CA ALA A 28 -13.81 -8.31 -4.68
C ALA A 28 -13.89 -9.10 -6.00
N ASN A 29 -12.78 -9.22 -6.72
CA ASN A 29 -12.71 -10.01 -7.94
C ASN A 29 -13.05 -11.49 -7.66
N ASP A 30 -12.53 -12.03 -6.56
CA ASP A 30 -12.85 -13.38 -6.14
C ASP A 30 -14.30 -13.55 -5.68
N LEU A 31 -14.89 -12.55 -5.04
CA LEU A 31 -16.29 -12.62 -4.63
C LEU A 31 -17.26 -12.54 -5.83
N LEU A 32 -16.91 -11.77 -6.86
CA LEU A 32 -17.72 -11.58 -8.07
C LEU A 32 -17.52 -12.69 -9.11
N PHE A 33 -16.32 -13.26 -9.23
CA PHE A 33 -15.96 -14.23 -10.27
C PHE A 33 -15.51 -15.60 -9.73
N GLY A 34 -15.48 -15.80 -8.41
CA GLY A 34 -14.89 -16.96 -7.71
C GLY A 34 -15.52 -18.32 -7.96
N ILE A 35 -16.60 -18.41 -8.73
CA ILE A 35 -17.14 -19.69 -9.19
C ILE A 35 -16.33 -20.24 -10.39
N LYS A 36 -15.52 -19.41 -11.08
CA LYS A 36 -14.77 -19.81 -12.30
C LYS A 36 -13.26 -19.98 -12.12
N SER A 37 -12.68 -19.57 -10.99
CA SER A 37 -11.23 -19.61 -10.73
C SER A 37 -10.87 -20.78 -9.81
N SER A 38 -9.90 -21.61 -10.18
CA SER A 38 -9.55 -22.85 -9.47
C SER A 38 -8.78 -22.65 -8.14
N LEU A 39 -8.57 -21.43 -7.66
CA LEU A 39 -7.75 -21.15 -6.46
C LEU A 39 -8.27 -19.99 -5.57
N PRO A 40 -9.56 -19.98 -5.16
CA PRO A 40 -10.13 -18.90 -4.34
C PRO A 40 -9.53 -18.78 -2.93
N ALA A 41 -8.91 -19.85 -2.42
CA ALA A 41 -8.21 -19.81 -1.15
C ALA A 41 -6.89 -19.02 -1.22
N VAL A 42 -6.16 -19.11 -2.35
CA VAL A 42 -4.82 -18.50 -2.50
C VAL A 42 -4.94 -16.98 -2.66
N SER A 43 -5.87 -16.53 -3.47
CA SER A 43 -6.25 -15.12 -3.64
C SER A 43 -6.74 -14.47 -2.35
N ALA A 44 -7.58 -15.16 -1.55
CA ALA A 44 -8.05 -14.66 -0.26
C ALA A 44 -6.90 -14.45 0.74
N VAL A 45 -5.95 -15.38 0.78
CA VAL A 45 -4.72 -15.25 1.59
C VAL A 45 -3.88 -14.06 1.13
N ILE A 46 -3.65 -13.94 -0.18
CA ILE A 46 -2.88 -12.82 -0.76
C ILE A 46 -3.58 -11.47 -0.50
N ALA A 47 -4.91 -11.40 -0.66
CA ALA A 47 -5.70 -10.21 -0.37
C ALA A 47 -5.54 -9.77 1.09
N THR A 48 -5.61 -10.73 2.02
CA THR A 48 -5.42 -10.49 3.45
C THR A 48 -4.02 -9.96 3.74
N ILE A 49 -2.98 -10.55 3.13
CA ILE A 49 -1.59 -10.08 3.26
C ILE A 49 -1.46 -8.63 2.81
N PHE A 50 -2.08 -8.24 1.68
CA PHE A 50 -2.04 -6.86 1.20
C PHE A 50 -2.78 -5.90 2.14
N VAL A 51 -3.97 -6.25 2.62
CA VAL A 51 -4.70 -5.41 3.58
C VAL A 51 -3.91 -5.22 4.88
N VAL A 52 -3.38 -6.30 5.45
CA VAL A 52 -2.56 -6.25 6.67
C VAL A 52 -1.28 -5.43 6.45
N SER A 53 -0.63 -5.59 5.30
CA SER A 53 0.55 -4.81 4.95
C SER A 53 0.23 -3.31 4.82
N GLY A 54 -0.93 -2.96 4.23
CA GLY A 54 -1.39 -1.58 4.15
C GLY A 54 -1.64 -0.97 5.54
N LEU A 55 -2.31 -1.70 6.43
CA LEU A 55 -2.52 -1.29 7.83
C LEU A 55 -1.18 -1.10 8.57
N PHE A 56 -0.24 -2.03 8.39
CA PHE A 56 1.09 -1.95 8.97
C PHE A 56 1.83 -0.68 8.51
N VAL A 57 1.88 -0.42 7.21
CA VAL A 57 2.53 0.77 6.63
C VAL A 57 1.87 2.06 7.16
N GLY A 58 0.54 2.09 7.25
CA GLY A 58 -0.19 3.22 7.82
C GLY A 58 0.14 3.46 9.29
N ARG A 59 0.25 2.38 10.09
CA ARG A 59 0.61 2.47 11.51
C ARG A 59 2.05 2.97 11.69
N VAL A 60 3.00 2.46 10.90
CA VAL A 60 4.40 2.93 10.92
C VAL A 60 4.48 4.42 10.56
N GLY A 61 3.75 4.86 9.54
CA GLY A 61 3.67 6.29 9.18
C GLY A 61 3.15 7.17 10.31
N THR A 62 2.15 6.68 11.06
CA THR A 62 1.59 7.40 12.21
C THR A 62 2.59 7.49 13.36
N LEU A 63 3.23 6.37 13.71
CA LEU A 63 4.28 6.33 14.74
C LEU A 63 5.46 7.23 14.41
N LEU A 64 5.90 7.26 13.14
CA LEU A 64 6.99 8.13 12.71
C LEU A 64 6.63 9.63 12.83
N ARG A 65 5.34 9.96 12.66
CA ARG A 65 4.81 11.31 12.87
C ARG A 65 4.80 11.68 14.35
N GLU A 66 4.38 10.77 15.22
CA GLU A 66 4.40 10.93 16.68
C GLU A 66 5.84 11.14 17.19
N VAL A 67 6.79 10.30 16.77
CA VAL A 67 8.22 10.47 17.06
C VAL A 67 8.72 11.82 16.55
N GLY A 68 8.24 12.27 15.39
CA GLY A 68 8.59 13.59 14.84
C GLY A 68 8.09 14.77 15.65
N SER A 69 6.93 14.65 16.30
CA SER A 69 6.41 15.69 17.20
C SER A 69 7.14 15.75 18.54
N GLU A 70 7.68 14.63 19.02
CA GLU A 70 8.42 14.56 20.28
C GLU A 70 9.91 14.88 20.11
N THR A 71 10.43 14.76 18.89
CA THR A 71 11.86 15.00 18.62
C THR A 71 12.15 16.50 18.47
N PRO A 72 13.25 17.02 19.06
CA PRO A 72 13.64 18.41 18.92
C PRO A 72 13.73 18.87 17.45
N PRO A 73 13.17 20.05 17.11
CA PRO A 73 13.18 20.56 15.75
C PRO A 73 14.62 20.73 15.26
N GLY A 74 14.93 20.09 14.12
CA GLY A 74 16.25 20.20 13.49
C GLY A 74 17.21 19.05 13.77
N SER A 75 16.80 18.01 14.51
CA SER A 75 17.67 16.84 14.71
C SER A 75 18.02 16.19 13.36
N ARG A 76 19.33 16.12 13.08
CA ARG A 76 19.88 15.45 11.89
C ARG A 76 19.47 13.97 11.78
N PRO A 77 19.50 13.14 12.86
CA PRO A 77 19.14 11.72 12.74
C PRO A 77 17.67 11.53 12.34
N TYR A 78 16.75 12.32 12.88
CA TYR A 78 15.34 12.23 12.51
C TYR A 78 15.10 12.63 11.05
N LYS A 79 15.77 13.69 10.57
CA LYS A 79 15.69 14.09 9.15
C LYS A 79 16.21 13.01 8.22
N ALA A 80 17.28 12.32 8.59
CA ALA A 80 17.82 11.20 7.81
C ALA A 80 16.86 10.00 7.80
N LEU A 81 16.33 9.63 8.97
CA LEU A 81 15.33 8.56 9.11
C LEU A 81 14.07 8.85 8.30
N SER A 82 13.51 10.06 8.42
CA SER A 82 12.32 10.49 7.68
C SER A 82 12.52 10.43 6.16
N LYS A 83 13.69 10.84 5.65
CA LYS A 83 14.03 10.70 4.22
C LYS A 83 14.11 9.23 3.78
N LEU A 84 14.77 8.37 4.56
CA LEU A 84 14.87 6.94 4.26
C LEU A 84 13.50 6.28 4.24
N MET A 85 12.65 6.57 5.22
CA MET A 85 11.28 6.06 5.29
C MET A 85 10.43 6.57 4.12
N THR A 86 10.59 7.84 3.71
CA THR A 86 9.89 8.40 2.54
C THR A 86 10.27 7.64 1.26
N LEU A 87 11.57 7.34 1.08
CA LEU A 87 12.05 6.51 -0.03
C LEU A 87 11.48 5.08 0.02
N ALA A 88 11.46 4.46 1.20
CA ALA A 88 10.89 3.13 1.39
C ALA A 88 9.39 3.09 1.05
N PHE A 89 8.59 4.05 1.56
CA PHE A 89 7.17 4.14 1.24
C PHE A 89 6.92 4.48 -0.23
N GLY A 90 7.77 5.30 -0.85
CA GLY A 90 7.73 5.56 -2.28
C GLY A 90 7.94 4.28 -3.11
N LEU A 91 8.95 3.48 -2.75
CA LEU A 91 9.19 2.18 -3.40
C LEU A 91 8.02 1.21 -3.23
N ILE A 92 7.49 1.09 -2.01
CA ILE A 92 6.30 0.28 -1.74
C ILE A 92 5.13 0.75 -2.60
N THR A 93 4.89 2.06 -2.68
CA THR A 93 3.83 2.64 -3.51
C THR A 93 3.98 2.25 -4.98
N LEU A 94 5.19 2.38 -5.54
CA LEU A 94 5.46 2.04 -6.94
C LEU A 94 5.21 0.56 -7.21
N VAL A 95 5.72 -0.33 -6.35
CA VAL A 95 5.49 -1.78 -6.46
C VAL A 95 4.00 -2.09 -6.40
N MET A 96 3.28 -1.48 -5.46
CA MET A 96 1.84 -1.72 -5.29
C MET A 96 1.02 -1.16 -6.46
N LEU A 97 1.44 -0.04 -7.06
CA LEU A 97 0.85 0.45 -8.32
C LEU A 97 1.07 -0.52 -9.48
N SER A 98 2.27 -1.11 -9.59
CA SER A 98 2.52 -2.14 -10.62
C SER A 98 1.65 -3.38 -10.41
N VAL A 99 1.46 -3.81 -9.15
CA VAL A 99 0.53 -4.90 -8.81
C VAL A 99 -0.90 -4.53 -9.18
N LEU A 100 -1.35 -3.32 -8.86
CA LEU A 100 -2.69 -2.85 -9.20
C LEU A 100 -2.91 -2.84 -10.72
N TYR A 101 -1.92 -2.39 -11.49
CA TYR A 101 -1.96 -2.40 -12.94
C TYR A 101 -2.06 -3.82 -13.50
N ALA A 102 -1.26 -4.76 -12.98
CA ALA A 102 -1.32 -6.16 -13.39
C ALA A 102 -2.67 -6.82 -13.04
N LEU A 103 -3.25 -6.48 -11.88
CA LEU A 103 -4.59 -6.91 -11.50
C LEU A 103 -5.64 -6.34 -12.45
N TYR A 104 -5.55 -5.05 -12.79
CA TYR A 104 -6.46 -4.40 -13.71
C TYR A 104 -6.40 -5.02 -15.12
N ASP A 105 -5.19 -5.24 -15.66
CA ASP A 105 -4.99 -5.89 -16.96
C ASP A 105 -5.54 -7.32 -16.98
N ARG A 106 -5.35 -8.07 -15.88
CA ARG A 106 -5.95 -9.40 -15.74
C ARG A 106 -7.48 -9.36 -15.70
N ILE A 107 -8.08 -8.38 -15.00
CA ILE A 107 -9.53 -8.20 -14.92
C ILE A 107 -10.09 -7.77 -16.29
N SER A 108 -9.43 -6.87 -17.01
CA SER A 108 -9.87 -6.40 -18.33
C SER A 108 -9.82 -7.51 -19.38
N GLN A 109 -8.76 -8.33 -19.38
CA GLN A 109 -8.66 -9.52 -20.22
C GLN A 109 -9.69 -10.58 -19.83
N GLY A 110 -9.93 -10.77 -18.52
CA GLY A 110 -10.96 -11.67 -18.01
C GLY A 110 -12.38 -11.25 -18.45
N ALA A 111 -12.67 -9.95 -18.42
CA ALA A 111 -13.95 -9.40 -18.90
C ALA A 111 -14.12 -9.55 -20.42
N ALA A 112 -13.04 -9.39 -21.20
CA ALA A 112 -13.07 -9.54 -22.65
C ALA A 112 -13.33 -10.98 -23.15
N ILE A 113 -13.17 -12.00 -22.30
CA ILE A 113 -13.50 -13.39 -22.63
C ILE A 113 -15.01 -13.68 -22.42
N PHE A 114 -15.73 -12.80 -21.72
CA PHE A 114 -17.15 -12.99 -21.35
C PHE A 114 -18.12 -11.92 -21.92
N GLY A 115 -17.63 -10.97 -22.72
CA GLY A 115 -18.44 -10.05 -23.53
C GLY A 115 -18.29 -10.36 -25.00
#